data_AF-A0A524F5T3-F1
#
_entry.id   AF-A0A524F5T3-F1
#
_cell.length_a   1.000
_cell.length_b   1.000
_cell.length_c   1.000
_cell.angle_alpha   90.00
_cell.angle_beta   90.00
_cell.angle_gamma   90.00
#
_symmetry.space_group_name_H-M   'P 1'
#
loop_
_entity.id
_entity.type
_entity.pdbx_description
1 polymer ?
#
loop_
_entity_poly.entity_id
_entity_poly.type
_entity_poly.pdbx_seq_one_letter_code
_entity_poly.pdbx_strand_id
1 'polypeptide(L)'
;MAGVVALLMIPGIREDDEQIQIYFNANLNEKPSSFFMAMKNGLKQKNFVVSIACFFLTLIIMRSVGAAFPYAIRYIFYSPAIIIALISLCYLVGAVISMPIWTKIGNKLNDNRKTFKITAFGLIISEVILLFITDLNLVYFAAILFGFCIAGFWTTLTMPINADVLDEIAANTRERNDPIYVGIRGFFMNFSIVLQSLLFALIHEATGFVEDEEFQTNLAQWGIRFTLALIPLVCTIIALLIFWRFYNLSPEKINDIKSKLKQLKI
;
A
#
# COMPACT_ATOMS: atom_id res chain seq x y z
N MET A 1 -7.11 22.50 -10.57
CA MET A 1 -7.37 21.11 -10.99
C MET A 1 -7.95 20.26 -9.85
N ALA A 2 -7.34 20.25 -8.65
CA ALA A 2 -7.85 19.49 -7.49
C ALA A 2 -9.32 19.81 -7.07
N GLY A 3 -9.74 21.08 -7.13
CA GLY A 3 -11.10 21.48 -6.75
C GLY A 3 -12.21 20.95 -7.68
N VAL A 4 -11.93 20.81 -8.98
CA VAL A 4 -12.92 20.28 -9.95
C VAL A 4 -13.09 18.77 -9.77
N VAL A 5 -12.00 18.05 -9.49
CA VAL A 5 -12.05 16.61 -9.18
C VAL A 5 -12.81 16.37 -7.88
N ALA A 6 -12.60 17.20 -6.86
CA ALA A 6 -13.34 17.12 -5.60
C ALA A 6 -14.86 17.26 -5.81
N LEU A 7 -15.30 18.20 -6.67
CA LEU A 7 -16.72 18.37 -7.00
C LEU A 7 -17.33 17.13 -7.69
N LEU A 8 -16.58 16.49 -8.59
CA LEU A 8 -17.03 15.26 -9.26
C LEU A 8 -17.11 14.05 -8.31
N MET A 9 -16.39 14.09 -7.19
CA MET A 9 -16.43 13.03 -6.17
C MET A 9 -17.57 13.21 -5.16
N ILE A 10 -18.20 14.39 -5.07
CA ILE A 10 -19.31 14.67 -4.13
C ILE A 10 -20.43 13.62 -4.20
N PRO A 11 -20.92 13.19 -5.37
CA PRO A 11 -21.99 12.19 -5.44
C PRO A 11 -21.58 10.81 -4.88
N GLY A 12 -20.28 10.48 -4.90
CA GLY A 12 -19.76 9.21 -4.37
C GLY A 12 -19.29 9.29 -2.91
N ILE A 13 -19.07 10.49 -2.37
CA ILE A 13 -18.66 10.73 -0.98
C ILE A 13 -19.84 11.10 -0.07
N ARG A 14 -20.96 11.57 -0.66
CA ARG A 14 -22.17 11.88 0.12
C ARG A 14 -22.73 10.59 0.73
N GLU A 15 -22.69 10.52 2.05
CA GLU A 15 -23.32 9.45 2.83
C GLU A 15 -24.84 9.55 2.71
N ASP A 16 -25.51 8.39 2.65
CA ASP A 16 -26.96 8.32 2.64
C ASP A 16 -27.52 8.76 4.00
N ASP A 17 -28.68 9.41 4.01
CA ASP A 17 -29.31 9.94 5.23
C ASP A 17 -29.54 8.82 6.29
N GLU A 18 -29.75 7.58 5.86
CA GLU A 18 -29.86 6.41 6.72
C GLU A 18 -28.55 6.09 7.47
N GLN A 19 -27.39 6.18 6.78
CA GLN A 19 -26.09 5.94 7.40
C GLN A 19 -25.73 7.02 8.41
N ILE A 20 -26.08 8.28 8.10
CA ILE A 20 -25.91 9.41 9.01
C ILE A 20 -26.70 9.16 10.29
N GLN A 21 -27.98 8.76 10.18
CA GLN A 21 -28.80 8.46 11.34
C GLN A 21 -28.29 7.27 12.15
N ILE A 22 -27.77 6.22 11.51
CA ILE A 22 -27.13 5.08 12.18
C ILE A 22 -25.93 5.57 13.01
N TYR A 23 -25.05 6.39 12.42
CA TYR A 23 -23.87 6.91 13.11
C TYR A 23 -24.23 7.80 14.31
N PHE A 24 -25.23 8.67 14.16
CA PHE A 24 -25.71 9.50 15.27
C PHE A 24 -26.37 8.65 16.37
N ASN A 25 -27.23 7.70 16.01
CA ASN A 25 -27.95 6.86 16.97
C ASN A 25 -27.02 5.89 17.74
N ALA A 26 -25.99 5.35 17.09
CA ALA A 26 -24.99 4.51 17.74
C ALA A 26 -24.16 5.29 18.80
N ASN A 27 -23.90 6.58 18.55
CA ASN A 27 -23.09 7.42 19.44
C ASN A 27 -23.87 8.10 20.58
N LEU A 28 -25.21 8.02 20.61
CA LEU A 28 -26.03 8.74 21.60
C LEU A 28 -26.13 8.03 22.97
N ASN A 29 -25.90 6.71 23.03
CA ASN A 29 -26.20 5.91 24.23
C ASN A 29 -24.97 5.30 24.93
N GLU A 30 -23.80 5.30 24.30
CA GLU A 30 -22.56 4.76 24.89
C GLU A 30 -21.51 5.86 25.01
N LYS A 31 -20.84 5.95 26.18
CA LYS A 31 -19.70 6.86 26.33
C LYS A 31 -18.61 6.40 25.38
N PRO A 32 -18.17 7.22 24.41
CA PRO A 32 -17.14 6.81 23.48
C PRO A 32 -15.90 6.39 24.26
N SER A 33 -15.32 5.23 23.90
CA SER A 33 -14.11 4.78 24.56
C SER A 33 -13.01 5.85 24.45
N SER A 34 -12.20 5.98 25.50
CA SER A 34 -11.05 6.89 25.47
C SER A 34 -10.13 6.52 24.30
N PHE A 35 -9.52 7.52 23.67
CA PHE A 35 -8.60 7.35 22.53
C PHE A 35 -7.60 6.19 22.74
N PHE A 36 -6.95 6.14 23.90
CA PHE A 36 -5.97 5.11 24.22
C PHE A 36 -6.58 3.72 24.35
N MET A 37 -7.84 3.64 24.80
CA MET A 37 -8.56 2.38 24.94
C MET A 37 -8.99 1.85 23.57
N ALA A 38 -9.54 2.69 22.69
CA ALA A 38 -9.85 2.35 21.31
C ALA A 38 -8.60 1.90 20.54
N MET A 39 -7.49 2.65 20.66
CA MET A 39 -6.20 2.28 20.07
C MET A 39 -5.74 0.90 20.57
N LYS A 40 -5.76 0.66 21.89
CA LYS A 40 -5.40 -0.63 22.48
C LYS A 40 -6.31 -1.75 21.98
N ASN A 41 -7.61 -1.50 21.85
CA ASN A 41 -8.59 -2.48 21.36
C ASN A 41 -8.34 -2.83 19.89
N GLY A 42 -8.06 -1.84 19.04
CA GLY A 42 -7.67 -2.06 17.65
C GLY A 42 -6.39 -2.88 17.54
N LEU A 43 -5.33 -2.51 18.27
CA LEU A 43 -4.04 -3.23 18.24
C LEU A 43 -4.10 -4.65 18.82
N LYS A 44 -5.16 -5.01 19.56
CA LYS A 44 -5.42 -6.40 19.94
C LYS A 44 -6.03 -7.22 18.81
N GLN A 45 -6.66 -6.58 17.82
CA GLN A 45 -7.25 -7.28 16.68
C GLN A 45 -6.15 -7.73 15.72
N LYS A 46 -6.05 -9.05 15.54
CA LYS A 46 -4.99 -9.67 14.75
C LYS A 46 -4.97 -9.17 13.30
N ASN A 47 -6.11 -9.14 12.62
CA ASN A 47 -6.16 -8.72 11.23
C ASN A 47 -5.86 -7.22 11.06
N PHE A 48 -6.15 -6.39 12.08
CA PHE A 48 -5.76 -5.00 12.09
C PHE A 48 -4.25 -4.81 12.12
N VAL A 49 -3.56 -5.49 13.04
CA VAL A 49 -2.09 -5.47 13.12
C VAL A 49 -1.45 -5.97 11.82
N VAL A 50 -1.99 -7.04 11.24
CA VAL A 50 -1.53 -7.54 9.93
C VAL A 50 -1.74 -6.50 8.83
N SER A 51 -2.89 -5.84 8.79
CA SER A 51 -3.17 -4.80 7.78
C SER A 51 -2.21 -3.61 7.91
N ILE A 52 -1.89 -3.18 9.15
CA ILE A 52 -0.93 -2.10 9.41
C ILE A 52 0.48 -2.53 8.98
N ALA A 53 0.90 -3.74 9.32
CA ALA A 53 2.22 -4.25 8.94
C ALA A 53 2.38 -4.28 7.42
N CYS A 54 1.39 -4.83 6.70
CA CYS A 54 1.40 -4.83 5.24
C CYS A 54 1.37 -3.40 4.68
N PHE A 55 0.56 -2.51 5.24
CA PHE A 55 0.47 -1.12 4.81
C PHE A 55 1.81 -0.39 4.96
N PHE A 56 2.47 -0.56 6.12
CA PHE A 56 3.77 -0.01 6.41
C PHE A 56 4.86 -0.51 5.44
N LEU A 57 4.91 -1.81 5.18
CA LEU A 57 5.85 -2.39 4.20
C LEU A 57 5.58 -1.88 2.78
N THR A 58 4.31 -1.74 2.40
CA THR A 58 3.92 -1.18 1.09
C THR A 58 4.37 0.27 0.92
N LEU A 59 4.31 1.06 1.98
CA LEU A 59 4.84 2.42 1.96
C LEU A 59 6.36 2.41 1.74
N ILE A 60 7.12 1.53 2.40
CA ILE A 60 8.57 1.41 2.19
C ILE A 60 8.87 1.04 0.73
N ILE A 61 8.11 0.11 0.13
CA ILE A 61 8.22 -0.25 -1.29
C ILE A 61 8.08 1.00 -2.17
N MET A 62 6.96 1.73 -2.04
CA MET A 62 6.69 2.90 -2.88
C MET A 62 7.72 4.02 -2.71
N ARG A 63 8.17 4.26 -1.47
CA ARG A 63 9.17 5.28 -1.16
C ARG A 63 10.54 4.91 -1.69
N SER A 64 10.93 3.64 -1.56
CA SER A 64 12.23 3.15 -2.02
C SER A 64 12.32 3.21 -3.55
N VAL A 65 11.30 2.72 -4.26
CA VAL A 65 11.27 2.82 -5.73
C VAL A 65 11.27 4.28 -6.17
N GLY A 66 10.41 5.12 -5.57
CA GLY A 66 10.33 6.54 -5.94
C GLY A 66 11.64 7.32 -5.71
N ALA A 67 12.37 7.00 -4.65
CA ALA A 67 13.63 7.67 -4.31
C ALA A 67 14.83 7.12 -5.10
N ALA A 68 14.94 5.80 -5.30
CA ALA A 68 16.08 5.19 -5.99
C ALA A 68 16.01 5.31 -7.53
N PHE A 69 14.81 5.45 -8.07
CA PHE A 69 14.61 5.43 -9.52
C PHE A 69 15.41 6.52 -10.28
N PRO A 70 15.43 7.80 -9.84
CA PRO A 70 16.30 8.82 -10.44
C PRO A 70 17.80 8.47 -10.42
N TYR A 71 18.27 7.85 -9.33
CA TYR A 71 19.66 7.41 -9.20
C TYR A 71 20.00 6.32 -10.21
N ALA A 72 19.09 5.37 -10.43
CA ALA A 72 19.28 4.33 -11.42
C ALA A 72 19.41 4.91 -12.84
N ILE A 73 18.55 5.85 -13.23
CA ILE A 73 18.63 6.49 -14.55
C ILE A 73 19.95 7.27 -14.74
N ARG A 74 20.40 7.98 -13.71
CA ARG A 74 21.65 8.75 -13.76
C ARG A 74 22.90 7.86 -13.76
N TYR A 75 22.99 6.91 -12.82
CA TYR A 75 24.24 6.22 -12.50
C TYR A 75 24.35 4.78 -13.00
N ILE A 76 23.25 4.20 -13.49
CA ILE A 76 23.25 2.85 -14.10
C ILE A 76 23.04 2.96 -15.61
N PHE A 77 22.05 3.75 -16.04
CA PHE A 77 21.69 3.90 -17.46
C PHE A 77 22.33 5.11 -18.14
N TYR A 78 23.06 5.96 -17.39
CA TYR A 78 23.75 7.15 -17.89
C TYR A 78 22.87 7.99 -18.84
N SER A 79 21.62 8.17 -18.44
CA SER A 79 20.57 8.70 -19.30
C SER A 79 20.11 10.09 -18.85
N PRO A 80 19.66 10.97 -19.77
CA PRO A 80 19.24 12.33 -19.43
C PRO A 80 18.02 12.37 -18.51
N ALA A 81 17.86 13.45 -17.74
CA ALA A 81 16.77 13.60 -16.76
C ALA A 81 15.36 13.49 -17.37
N ILE A 82 15.17 13.83 -18.66
CA ILE A 82 13.87 13.67 -19.34
C ILE A 82 13.37 12.22 -19.32
N ILE A 83 14.28 11.25 -19.31
CA ILE A 83 13.96 9.82 -19.27
C ILE A 83 13.26 9.44 -17.96
N ILE A 84 13.59 10.10 -16.85
CA ILE A 84 12.91 9.90 -15.56
C ILE A 84 11.43 10.24 -15.69
N ALA A 85 11.10 11.36 -16.34
CA ALA A 85 9.72 11.78 -16.56
C ALA A 85 8.95 10.81 -17.47
N LEU A 86 9.58 10.34 -18.55
CA LEU A 86 8.96 9.37 -19.46
C LEU A 86 8.68 8.03 -18.79
N ILE A 87 9.62 7.51 -17.98
CA ILE A 87 9.41 6.26 -17.26
C ILE A 87 8.38 6.43 -16.14
N SER A 88 8.34 7.59 -15.48
CA SER A 88 7.29 7.93 -14.51
C SER A 88 5.90 7.95 -15.16
N LEU A 89 5.80 8.41 -16.42
CA LEU A 89 4.58 8.34 -17.20
C LEU A 89 4.18 6.89 -17.50
N CYS A 90 5.14 6.04 -17.89
CA CYS A 90 4.92 4.60 -18.08
C CYS A 90 4.39 3.92 -16.80
N TYR A 91 5.00 4.22 -15.66
CA TYR A 91 4.52 3.78 -14.34
C TYR A 91 3.07 4.22 -14.09
N LEU A 92 2.76 5.50 -14.32
CA LEU A 92 1.42 6.05 -14.10
C LEU A 92 0.39 5.40 -15.01
N VAL A 93 0.71 5.18 -16.29
CA VAL A 93 -0.15 4.49 -17.25
C VAL A 93 -0.46 3.07 -16.76
N GLY A 94 0.56 2.33 -16.33
CA GLY A 94 0.39 1.00 -15.75
C GLY A 94 -0.54 1.02 -14.53
N ALA A 95 -0.33 1.96 -13.61
CA ALA A 95 -1.14 2.11 -12.40
C ALA A 95 -2.60 2.48 -12.67
N VAL A 96 -2.86 3.41 -13.60
CA VAL A 96 -4.23 3.85 -13.95
C VAL A 96 -5.01 2.75 -14.65
N ILE A 97 -4.39 2.06 -15.63
CA ILE A 97 -5.01 0.93 -16.34
C ILE A 97 -5.34 -0.22 -15.38
N SER A 98 -4.48 -0.41 -14.39
CA SER A 98 -4.57 -1.46 -13.39
C SER A 98 -5.80 -1.34 -12.49
N MET A 99 -6.20 -0.15 -12.07
CA MET A 99 -7.33 0.07 -11.16
C MET A 99 -8.64 -0.61 -11.60
N PRO A 100 -9.22 -0.32 -12.79
CA PRO A 100 -10.47 -0.95 -13.22
C PRO A 100 -10.33 -2.47 -13.43
N ILE A 101 -9.13 -2.94 -13.81
CA ILE A 101 -8.87 -4.37 -14.02
C ILE A 101 -8.88 -5.11 -12.68
N TRP A 102 -8.16 -4.62 -11.67
CA TRP A 102 -8.14 -5.28 -10.36
C TRP A 102 -9.46 -5.15 -9.63
N THR A 103 -10.22 -4.06 -9.80
CA THR A 103 -11.58 -3.98 -9.27
C THR A 103 -12.47 -5.07 -9.87
N LYS A 104 -12.42 -5.27 -11.20
CA LYS A 104 -13.18 -6.36 -11.85
C LYS A 104 -12.73 -7.75 -11.39
N ILE A 105 -11.42 -7.98 -11.29
CA ILE A 105 -10.86 -9.25 -10.81
C ILE A 105 -11.28 -9.51 -9.37
N GLY A 106 -11.16 -8.50 -8.50
CA GLY A 106 -11.54 -8.59 -7.09
C GLY A 106 -13.01 -8.94 -6.91
N ASN A 107 -13.89 -8.26 -7.65
CA ASN A 107 -15.33 -8.55 -7.64
C ASN A 107 -15.65 -9.96 -8.17
N LYS A 108 -14.95 -10.40 -9.22
CA LYS A 108 -15.14 -11.75 -9.80
C LYS A 108 -14.65 -12.85 -8.85
N LEU A 109 -13.53 -12.64 -8.16
CA LEU A 109 -12.99 -13.59 -7.20
C LEU A 109 -13.81 -13.62 -5.91
N ASN A 110 -14.42 -12.49 -5.55
CA ASN A 110 -15.16 -12.27 -4.31
C ASN A 110 -14.40 -12.75 -3.05
N ASP A 111 -13.07 -12.57 -3.08
CA ASP A 111 -12.15 -13.04 -2.05
C ASP A 111 -10.93 -12.12 -2.01
N ASN A 112 -10.97 -11.16 -1.10
CA ASN A 112 -9.91 -10.17 -0.92
C ASN A 112 -8.56 -10.79 -0.59
N ARG A 113 -8.55 -11.97 0.06
CA ARG A 113 -7.32 -12.71 0.38
C ARG A 113 -6.68 -13.28 -0.87
N LYS A 114 -7.49 -13.85 -1.78
CA LYS A 114 -6.98 -14.35 -3.06
C LYS A 114 -6.48 -13.21 -3.93
N THR A 115 -7.24 -12.12 -4.03
CA THR A 115 -6.85 -10.93 -4.81
C THR A 115 -5.52 -10.35 -4.31
N PHE A 116 -5.34 -10.21 -2.99
CA PHE A 116 -4.10 -9.71 -2.41
C PHE A 116 -2.89 -10.62 -2.69
N LYS A 117 -3.07 -11.94 -2.61
CA LYS A 117 -1.98 -12.88 -2.96
C LYS A 117 -1.59 -12.78 -4.44
N ILE A 118 -2.57 -12.73 -5.34
CA ILE A 118 -2.31 -12.65 -6.78
C ILE A 118 -1.56 -11.35 -7.13
N THR A 119 -2.02 -10.22 -6.58
CA THR A 119 -1.35 -8.93 -6.78
C THR A 119 0.06 -8.92 -6.19
N ALA A 120 0.27 -9.52 -5.01
CA ALA A 120 1.58 -9.66 -4.39
C ALA A 120 2.54 -10.51 -5.25
N PHE A 121 2.08 -11.65 -5.79
CA PHE A 121 2.89 -12.46 -6.69
C PHE A 121 3.26 -11.70 -7.97
N GLY A 122 2.34 -10.95 -8.55
CA GLY A 122 2.63 -10.09 -9.70
C GLY A 122 3.68 -9.03 -9.36
N LEU A 123 3.58 -8.42 -8.18
CA LEU A 123 4.53 -7.42 -7.70
C LEU A 123 5.94 -8.00 -7.48
N ILE A 124 6.04 -9.19 -6.89
CA ILE A 124 7.31 -9.92 -6.74
C ILE A 124 7.97 -10.15 -8.11
N ILE A 125 7.20 -10.57 -9.12
CA ILE A 125 7.72 -10.80 -10.47
C ILE A 125 8.23 -9.48 -11.08
N SER A 126 7.48 -8.39 -10.94
CA SER A 126 7.89 -7.09 -11.50
C SER A 126 9.14 -6.54 -10.81
N GLU A 127 9.27 -6.71 -9.49
CA GLU A 127 10.45 -6.31 -8.71
C GLU A 127 11.68 -7.15 -9.06
N VAL A 128 11.53 -8.46 -9.28
CA VAL A 128 12.61 -9.32 -9.78
C VAL A 128 13.09 -8.89 -11.16
N ILE A 129 12.16 -8.58 -12.08
CA ILE A 129 12.51 -8.04 -13.41
C ILE A 129 13.28 -6.72 -13.26
N LEU A 130 12.81 -5.81 -12.40
CA LEU A 130 13.45 -4.52 -12.16
C LEU A 130 14.88 -4.66 -11.59
N LEU A 131 15.12 -5.65 -10.73
CA LEU A 131 16.42 -5.88 -10.10
C LEU A 131 17.52 -6.20 -11.12
N PHE A 132 17.21 -7.01 -12.13
CA PHE A 132 18.18 -7.51 -13.12
C PHE A 132 18.17 -6.74 -14.44
N ILE A 133 17.41 -5.65 -14.54
CA ILE A 133 17.26 -4.92 -15.80
C ILE A 133 18.53 -4.14 -16.16
N THR A 134 19.01 -4.29 -17.39
CA THR A 134 20.23 -3.63 -17.90
C THR A 134 19.97 -2.80 -19.15
N ASP A 135 18.85 -3.01 -19.82
CA ASP A 135 18.46 -2.32 -21.05
C ASP A 135 17.39 -1.25 -20.74
N LEU A 136 17.63 -0.02 -21.20
CA LEU A 136 16.72 1.11 -20.97
C LEU A 136 15.34 0.90 -21.60
N ASN A 137 15.24 0.24 -22.75
CA ASN A 137 13.96 -0.07 -23.40
C ASN A 137 13.12 -1.02 -22.53
N LEU A 138 13.77 -1.98 -21.89
CA LEU A 138 13.10 -2.87 -20.94
C LEU A 138 12.61 -2.12 -19.70
N VAL A 139 13.28 -1.04 -19.28
CA VAL A 139 12.86 -0.24 -18.11
C VAL A 139 11.48 0.39 -18.32
N TYR A 140 11.14 0.86 -19.52
CA TYR A 140 9.79 1.38 -19.79
C TYR A 140 8.71 0.31 -19.59
N PHE A 141 8.95 -0.89 -20.10
CA PHE A 141 8.04 -2.02 -19.91
C PHE A 141 7.95 -2.43 -18.44
N ALA A 142 9.10 -2.55 -17.76
CA ALA A 142 9.16 -2.88 -16.35
C ALA A 142 8.45 -1.84 -15.47
N ALA A 143 8.50 -0.56 -15.82
CA ALA A 143 7.78 0.49 -15.12
C ALA A 143 6.26 0.38 -15.29
N ILE A 144 5.77 0.08 -16.50
CA ILE A 144 4.34 -0.21 -16.73
C ILE A 144 3.91 -1.41 -15.89
N LEU A 145 4.69 -2.50 -15.94
CA LEU A 145 4.40 -3.72 -15.21
C LEU A 145 4.41 -3.50 -13.69
N PHE A 146 5.42 -2.81 -13.16
CA PHE A 146 5.52 -2.46 -11.75
C PHE A 146 4.32 -1.60 -11.33
N GLY A 147 4.02 -0.53 -12.07
CA GLY A 147 2.86 0.33 -11.85
C GLY A 147 1.55 -0.46 -11.84
N PHE A 148 1.41 -1.40 -12.78
CA PHE A 148 0.24 -2.27 -12.86
C PHE A 148 0.10 -3.17 -11.62
N CYS A 149 1.18 -3.80 -11.18
CA CYS A 149 1.14 -4.71 -10.02
C CYS A 149 0.98 -3.97 -8.69
N ILE A 150 1.73 -2.89 -8.46
CA ILE A 150 1.69 -2.14 -7.20
C ILE A 150 0.33 -1.47 -7.00
N ALA A 151 -0.31 -0.96 -8.06
CA ALA A 151 -1.63 -0.35 -7.95
C ALA A 151 -2.71 -1.36 -7.53
N GLY A 152 -2.66 -2.59 -8.05
CA GLY A 152 -3.55 -3.67 -7.61
C GLY A 152 -3.32 -4.06 -6.16
N PHE A 153 -2.05 -4.22 -5.77
CA PHE A 153 -1.64 -4.56 -4.42
C PHE A 153 -2.08 -3.48 -3.41
N TRP A 154 -1.79 -2.22 -3.71
CA TRP A 154 -2.17 -1.07 -2.90
C TRP A 154 -3.69 -0.94 -2.78
N THR A 155 -4.41 -0.95 -3.90
CA THR A 155 -5.87 -0.75 -3.90
C THR A 155 -6.58 -1.85 -3.11
N THR A 156 -6.17 -3.11 -3.28
CA THR A 156 -6.73 -4.25 -2.54
C THR A 156 -6.49 -4.10 -1.03
N LEU A 157 -5.31 -3.63 -0.63
CA LEU A 157 -4.96 -3.43 0.77
C LEU A 157 -5.71 -2.25 1.41
N THR A 158 -5.80 -1.11 0.72
CA THR A 158 -6.31 0.13 1.30
C THR A 158 -7.82 0.28 1.21
N MET A 159 -8.48 -0.40 0.27
CA MET A 159 -9.93 -0.35 0.11
C MET A 159 -10.60 -1.58 0.75
N PRO A 160 -10.73 -2.75 0.09
CA PRO A 160 -11.57 -3.82 0.61
C PRO A 160 -10.99 -4.47 1.87
N ILE A 161 -9.67 -4.72 1.95
CA ILE A 161 -9.06 -5.31 3.16
C ILE A 161 -9.17 -4.37 4.35
N ASN A 162 -8.97 -3.06 4.13
CA ASN A 162 -9.15 -2.08 5.19
C ASN A 162 -10.60 -2.07 5.70
N ALA A 163 -11.57 -2.05 4.79
CA ALA A 163 -12.98 -2.08 5.14
C ALA A 163 -13.32 -3.34 5.96
N ASP A 164 -12.90 -4.53 5.50
CA ASP A 164 -13.14 -5.79 6.22
C ASP A 164 -12.58 -5.77 7.65
N VAL A 165 -11.40 -5.17 7.83
CA VAL A 165 -10.72 -5.07 9.13
C VAL A 165 -11.41 -4.07 10.05
N LEU A 166 -11.82 -2.92 9.53
CA LEU A 166 -12.57 -1.93 10.32
C LEU A 166 -13.93 -2.49 10.75
N ASP A 167 -14.62 -3.19 9.84
CA ASP A 167 -15.87 -3.90 10.13
C ASP A 167 -15.67 -4.99 11.21
N GLU A 168 -14.58 -5.75 11.15
CA GLU A 168 -14.24 -6.74 12.20
C GLU A 168 -14.04 -6.05 13.57
N ILE A 169 -13.29 -4.95 13.61
CA ILE A 169 -13.06 -4.21 14.85
C ILE A 169 -14.39 -3.67 15.40
N ALA A 170 -15.22 -3.05 14.57
CA ALA A 170 -16.52 -2.53 14.96
C ALA A 170 -17.43 -3.66 15.48
N ALA A 171 -17.47 -4.80 14.80
CA ALA A 171 -18.26 -5.95 15.22
C ALA A 171 -17.78 -6.58 16.55
N ASN A 172 -16.49 -6.46 16.88
CA ASN A 172 -15.91 -6.98 18.11
C ASN A 172 -16.00 -5.98 19.29
N THR A 173 -15.81 -4.70 19.02
CA THR A 173 -15.81 -3.64 20.04
C THR A 173 -17.17 -3.01 20.26
N ARG A 174 -18.12 -3.19 19.33
CA ARG A 174 -19.42 -2.50 19.27
C ARG A 174 -19.31 -0.98 19.17
N GLU A 175 -18.15 -0.47 18.76
CA GLU A 175 -17.91 0.94 18.59
C GLU A 175 -17.26 1.20 17.23
N ARG A 176 -17.66 2.27 16.55
CA ARG A 176 -17.07 2.69 15.28
C ARG A 176 -16.14 3.88 15.48
N ASN A 177 -14.85 3.59 15.64
CA ASN A 177 -13.80 4.57 15.91
C ASN A 177 -12.82 4.73 14.73
N ASP A 178 -13.34 4.79 13.50
CA ASP A 178 -12.56 4.88 12.26
C ASP A 178 -11.48 5.98 12.27
N PRO A 179 -11.71 7.19 12.82
CA PRO A 179 -10.69 8.24 12.88
C PRO A 179 -9.44 7.83 13.66
N ILE A 180 -9.57 7.03 14.71
CA ILE A 180 -8.45 6.56 15.53
C ILE A 180 -7.58 5.61 14.71
N TYR A 181 -8.20 4.68 13.99
CA TYR A 181 -7.50 3.71 13.15
C TYR A 181 -6.82 4.38 11.94
N VAL A 182 -7.46 5.41 11.36
CA VAL A 182 -6.83 6.30 10.36
C VAL A 182 -5.61 7.00 10.96
N GLY A 183 -5.71 7.52 12.19
CA GLY A 183 -4.59 8.15 12.90
C GLY A 183 -3.39 7.21 13.10
N ILE A 184 -3.63 5.96 13.50
CA ILE A 184 -2.58 4.93 13.64
C ILE A 184 -1.88 4.69 12.30
N ARG A 185 -2.63 4.58 11.20
CA ARG A 185 -2.04 4.44 9.85
C ARG A 185 -1.24 5.68 9.46
N GLY A 186 -1.70 6.88 9.80
CA GLY A 186 -0.99 8.13 9.58
C GLY A 186 0.37 8.17 10.29
N PHE A 187 0.47 7.63 11.50
CA PHE A 187 1.75 7.48 12.20
C PHE A 187 2.73 6.60 11.40
N PHE A 188 2.30 5.40 11.01
CA PHE A 188 3.15 4.48 10.23
C PHE A 188 3.49 5.02 8.84
N MET A 189 2.60 5.81 8.24
CA MET A 189 2.89 6.54 6.99
C MET A 189 4.12 7.44 7.13
N ASN A 190 4.17 8.26 8.18
CA ASN A 190 5.32 9.14 8.41
C ASN A 190 6.56 8.37 8.85
N PHE A 191 6.39 7.36 9.71
CA PHE A 191 7.50 6.53 10.16
C PHE A 191 8.19 5.78 9.00
N SER A 192 7.43 5.42 7.96
CA SER A 192 8.00 4.73 6.80
C SER A 192 9.05 5.55 6.06
N ILE A 193 8.91 6.88 6.05
CA ILE A 193 9.87 7.81 5.43
C ILE A 193 11.21 7.77 6.18
N VAL A 194 11.16 7.79 7.52
CA VAL A 194 12.35 7.73 8.37
C VAL A 194 13.09 6.42 8.15
N LEU A 195 12.37 5.29 8.18
CA LEU A 195 12.98 3.97 8.00
C LEU A 195 13.55 3.78 6.59
N GLN A 196 12.83 4.21 5.54
CA GLN A 196 13.34 4.13 4.17
C GLN A 196 14.58 5.01 3.98
N SER A 197 14.60 6.23 4.53
CA SER A 197 15.76 7.12 4.44
C SER A 197 16.98 6.53 5.15
N LEU A 198 16.78 5.91 6.32
CA LEU A 198 17.83 5.21 7.06
C LEU A 198 18.41 4.04 6.25
N LEU A 199 17.56 3.21 5.65
CA LEU A 199 17.99 2.10 4.79
C LEU A 199 18.80 2.60 3.58
N PHE A 200 18.38 3.71 2.96
CA PHE A 200 19.11 4.34 1.87
C PHE A 200 20.49 4.80 2.30
N ALA A 201 20.58 5.55 3.40
CA ALA A 201 21.83 6.04 3.94
C ALA A 201 22.81 4.89 4.23
N LEU A 202 22.35 3.86 4.93
CA LEU A 202 23.18 2.69 5.29
C LEU A 202 23.68 1.95 4.05
N ILE A 203 22.84 1.75 3.02
CA ILE A 203 23.25 1.04 1.81
C ILE A 203 24.21 1.89 0.97
N HIS A 204 23.92 3.18 0.79
CA HIS A 204 24.78 4.06 0.02
C HIS A 204 26.16 4.20 0.69
N GLU A 205 26.21 4.34 2.01
CA GLU A 205 27.46 4.34 2.77
C GLU A 205 28.21 3.01 2.64
N ALA A 206 27.54 1.88 2.87
CA ALA A 206 28.16 0.55 2.80
C ALA A 206 28.66 0.18 1.39
N THR A 207 28.03 0.71 0.35
CA THR A 207 28.42 0.45 -1.05
C THR A 207 29.37 1.50 -1.63
N GLY A 208 29.72 2.54 -0.85
CA GLY A 208 30.62 3.60 -1.28
C GLY A 208 30.04 4.49 -2.37
N PHE A 209 28.73 4.75 -2.33
CA PHE A 209 28.09 5.72 -3.23
C PHE A 209 28.62 7.13 -2.92
N VAL A 210 29.08 7.83 -3.95
CA VAL A 210 29.59 9.20 -3.84
C VAL A 210 28.70 10.12 -4.68
N GLU A 211 28.10 11.13 -4.07
CA GLU A 211 27.28 12.08 -4.80
C GLU A 211 28.12 12.89 -5.82
N ASP A 212 27.52 13.26 -6.94
CA ASP A 212 28.12 14.08 -8.01
C ASP A 212 29.33 13.54 -8.78
N GLU A 213 29.79 12.32 -8.49
CA GLU A 213 30.71 11.61 -9.39
C GLU A 213 30.06 11.33 -10.74
N GLU A 214 30.83 11.43 -11.83
CA GLU A 214 30.34 11.13 -13.19
C GLU A 214 30.04 9.63 -13.34
N PHE A 215 30.87 8.78 -12.73
CA PHE A 215 30.76 7.32 -12.77
C PHE A 215 30.79 6.73 -11.36
N GLN A 216 29.87 5.80 -11.09
CA GLN A 216 29.84 5.08 -9.82
C GLN A 216 30.57 3.74 -9.94
N THR A 217 31.18 3.29 -8.85
CA THR A 217 31.73 1.94 -8.75
C THR A 217 30.64 0.89 -8.99
N ASN A 218 31.03 -0.30 -9.45
CA ASN A 218 30.06 -1.40 -9.66
C ASN A 218 29.29 -1.73 -8.37
N LEU A 219 29.96 -1.67 -7.21
CA LEU A 219 29.34 -1.90 -5.91
C LEU A 219 28.29 -0.83 -5.57
N ALA A 220 28.59 0.44 -5.80
CA ALA A 220 27.64 1.55 -5.60
C ALA A 220 26.42 1.43 -6.54
N GLN A 221 26.62 1.01 -7.80
CA GLN A 221 25.52 0.73 -8.71
C GLN A 221 24.63 -0.43 -8.20
N TRP A 222 25.20 -1.46 -7.59
CA TRP A 222 24.42 -2.50 -6.90
C TRP A 222 23.68 -1.98 -5.67
N GLY A 223 24.27 -1.05 -4.91
CA GLY A 223 23.57 -0.35 -3.83
C GLY A 223 22.29 0.35 -4.31
N ILE A 224 22.36 1.04 -5.45
CA ILE A 224 21.20 1.64 -6.10
C ILE A 224 20.18 0.59 -6.55
N ARG A 225 20.62 -0.56 -7.10
CA ARG A 225 19.72 -1.67 -7.45
C ARG A 225 19.04 -2.27 -6.22
N PHE A 226 19.74 -2.33 -5.08
CA PHE A 226 19.18 -2.86 -3.85
C PHE A 226 18.09 -1.96 -3.29
N THR A 227 18.30 -0.65 -3.29
CA THR A 227 17.28 0.31 -2.87
C THR A 227 16.12 0.39 -3.87
N LEU A 228 16.39 0.24 -5.17
CA LEU A 228 15.38 0.25 -6.22
C LEU A 228 14.47 -0.98 -6.22
N ALA A 229 15.01 -2.19 -6.00
CA ALA A 229 14.27 -3.42 -6.27
C ALA A 229 14.42 -4.49 -5.18
N LEU A 230 15.61 -4.67 -4.57
CA LEU A 230 15.81 -5.73 -3.58
C LEU A 230 15.06 -5.45 -2.27
N ILE A 231 15.15 -4.23 -1.73
CA ILE A 231 14.41 -3.84 -0.53
C ILE A 231 12.90 -3.95 -0.77
N PRO A 232 12.35 -3.37 -1.87
CA PRO A 232 10.96 -3.60 -2.25
C PRO A 232 10.57 -5.08 -2.29
N LEU A 233 11.35 -5.91 -2.99
CA LEU A 233 11.12 -7.35 -3.12
C LEU A 233 11.05 -8.04 -1.76
N VAL A 234 12.00 -7.77 -0.87
CA VAL A 234 12.03 -8.33 0.48
C VAL A 234 10.81 -7.86 1.28
N CYS A 235 10.44 -6.58 1.18
CA CYS A 235 9.25 -6.05 1.84
C CYS A 235 7.96 -6.71 1.32
N THR A 236 7.83 -6.92 0.00
CA THR A 236 6.68 -7.57 -0.62
C THR A 236 6.56 -9.02 -0.16
N ILE A 237 7.68 -9.75 -0.14
CA ILE A 237 7.72 -11.14 0.36
C ILE A 237 7.32 -11.20 1.82
N ILE A 238 7.88 -10.34 2.68
CA ILE A 238 7.54 -10.29 4.11
C ILE A 238 6.05 -9.95 4.30
N ALA A 239 5.53 -8.96 3.57
CA ALA A 239 4.12 -8.59 3.62
C ALA A 239 3.21 -9.75 3.21
N LEU A 240 3.56 -10.45 2.12
CA LEU A 240 2.83 -11.64 1.67
C LEU A 240 2.87 -12.77 2.69
N LEU A 241 4.02 -13.04 3.31
CA LEU A 241 4.18 -14.09 4.33
C LEU A 241 3.39 -13.76 5.59
N ILE A 242 3.47 -12.52 6.09
CA ILE A 242 2.69 -12.05 7.25
C ILE A 242 1.20 -12.19 6.93
N PHE A 243 0.76 -11.69 5.78
CA PHE A 243 -0.64 -11.76 5.37
C PHE A 243 -1.12 -13.21 5.25
N TRP A 244 -0.36 -14.06 4.56
CA TRP A 244 -0.73 -15.46 4.35
C TRP A 244 -0.82 -16.24 5.65
N ARG A 245 0.11 -16.01 6.59
CA ARG A 245 0.17 -16.74 7.86
C ARG A 245 -0.88 -16.27 8.87
N PHE A 246 -1.20 -14.98 8.89
CA PHE A 246 -1.92 -14.37 10.00
C PHE A 246 -3.28 -13.79 9.63
N TYR A 247 -3.49 -13.32 8.39
CA TYR A 247 -4.77 -12.74 7.96
C TYR A 247 -5.80 -13.84 7.67
N ASN A 248 -6.94 -13.77 8.36
CA ASN A 248 -7.89 -14.89 8.38
C ASN A 248 -9.35 -14.53 8.01
N LEU A 249 -9.62 -13.33 7.48
CA LEU A 249 -10.96 -12.89 7.05
C LEU A 249 -11.33 -13.52 5.70
N SER A 250 -11.94 -14.71 5.74
CA SER A 250 -12.53 -15.38 4.57
C SER A 250 -13.85 -14.71 4.14
N PRO A 251 -14.32 -14.94 2.91
CA PRO A 251 -15.63 -14.45 2.46
C PRO A 251 -16.78 -14.81 3.41
N GLU A 252 -16.77 -16.03 3.96
CA GLU A 252 -17.75 -16.49 4.96
C GLU A 252 -17.72 -15.63 6.23
N LYS A 253 -16.53 -15.42 6.82
CA LYS A 253 -16.40 -14.57 8.02
C LYS A 253 -16.80 -13.13 7.77
N ILE A 254 -16.49 -12.60 6.59
CA ILE A 254 -16.90 -11.25 6.21
C ILE A 254 -18.43 -11.14 6.15
N ASN A 255 -19.11 -12.16 5.63
CA ASN A 255 -20.58 -12.20 5.60
C ASN A 255 -21.18 -12.32 7.02
N ASP A 256 -20.55 -13.09 7.90
CA ASP A 256 -20.95 -13.19 9.31
C ASP A 256 -20.79 -11.84 10.04
N ILE A 257 -19.65 -11.17 9.84
CA ILE A 257 -19.38 -9.83 10.38
C ILE A 257 -20.43 -8.82 9.88
N LYS A 258 -20.73 -8.80 8.58
CA LYS A 258 -21.76 -7.93 8.00
C LYS A 258 -23.14 -8.18 8.59
N SER A 259 -23.49 -9.45 8.85
CA SER A 259 -24.75 -9.82 9.47
C SER A 259 -24.82 -9.34 10.92
N LYS A 260 -23.72 -9.46 11.66
CA LYS A 260 -23.59 -8.97 13.04
C LYS A 260 -23.69 -7.44 13.13
N LEU A 261 -23.04 -6.71 12.22
CA LEU A 261 -23.13 -5.24 12.15
C LEU A 261 -24.56 -4.75 11.90
N LYS A 262 -25.29 -5.40 10.97
CA LYS A 262 -26.72 -5.11 10.73
C LYS A 262 -27.59 -5.31 11.98
N GLN A 263 -27.32 -6.34 12.77
CA GLN A 263 -28.04 -6.57 14.03
C GLN A 263 -27.71 -5.53 15.10
N LEU A 264 -26.47 -5.06 15.13
CA LEU A 264 -26.01 -4.03 16.06
C LEU A 264 -26.45 -2.62 15.65
N LYS A 265 -26.88 -2.42 14.39
CA LYS A 265 -27.18 -1.11 13.79
C LYS A 265 -25.96 -0.17 13.88
N ILE A 266 -24.80 -0.66 13.44
CA ILE A 266 -23.50 0.05 13.38
C ILE A 266 -22.88 -0.15 12.00
#